data_AF-A0A944S5I5-F1
#
_entry.id   AF-A0A944S5I5-F1
#
_cell.length_a   1.000
_cell.length_b   1.000
_cell.length_c   1.000
_cell.angle_alpha   90.00
_cell.angle_beta   90.00
_cell.angle_gamma   90.00
#
_symmetry.space_group_name_H-M   'P 1'
#
loop_
_entity.id
_entity.type
_entity.pdbx_description
1 polymer ?
#
loop_
_entity_poly.entity_id
_entity_poly.type
_entity_poly.pdbx_seq_one_letter_code
_entity_poly.pdbx_strand_id
1 'polypeptide(L)'
;MIRKILALAVLAALAACGNEAEVEELKSYVQHLHGFDAYNRQVHALILRFDDPTSDIGAADIAAARSMLDEYAAAVEAVPTPAASLLRNTHNLYVRSFGDARRLALDETGDAKRQAHSVAIGLRRLRTAIEDRVFPSLDVLLAREKLEGEQYDVGWPELD
;
A
#
# COMPACT_ATOMS: atom_id res chain seq x y z
N MET A 1 9.67 -50.31 -22.31
CA MET A 1 9.70 -49.52 -21.05
C MET A 1 9.41 -48.04 -21.34
N ILE A 2 8.18 -47.69 -21.79
CA ILE A 2 7.83 -46.32 -22.26
C ILE A 2 6.71 -45.67 -21.41
N ARG A 3 6.28 -46.30 -20.32
CA ARG A 3 5.13 -45.82 -19.52
C ARG A 3 5.47 -44.94 -18.30
N LYS A 4 6.75 -44.62 -18.05
CA LYS A 4 7.16 -43.84 -16.86
C LYS A 4 7.55 -42.37 -17.14
N ILE A 5 7.70 -41.97 -18.40
CA ILE A 5 8.11 -40.59 -18.75
C ILE A 5 6.89 -39.65 -18.86
N LEU A 6 5.71 -40.16 -19.21
CA LEU A 6 4.50 -39.33 -19.37
C LEU A 6 3.99 -38.73 -18.03
N ALA A 7 4.22 -39.40 -16.90
CA ALA A 7 3.75 -38.93 -15.60
C ALA A 7 4.53 -37.72 -15.06
N LEU A 8 5.81 -37.58 -15.43
CA LEU A 8 6.66 -36.47 -14.98
C LEU A 8 6.31 -35.15 -15.70
N ALA A 9 5.93 -35.24 -16.98
CA ALA A 9 5.53 -34.07 -17.77
C ALA A 9 4.20 -33.46 -17.28
N VAL A 10 3.26 -34.28 -16.82
CA VAL A 10 1.97 -33.80 -16.27
C VAL A 10 2.16 -33.11 -14.90
N LEU A 11 3.07 -33.62 -14.07
CA LEU A 11 3.42 -32.98 -12.79
C LEU A 11 4.17 -31.66 -12.98
N ALA A 12 5.08 -31.59 -13.96
CA ALA A 12 5.78 -30.35 -14.30
C ALA A 12 4.83 -29.30 -14.90
N ALA A 13 3.85 -29.71 -15.71
CA ALA A 13 2.84 -28.80 -16.26
C ALA A 13 1.89 -28.26 -15.18
N LEU A 14 1.53 -29.07 -14.17
CA LEU A 14 0.72 -28.61 -13.03
C LEU A 14 1.48 -27.68 -12.09
N ALA A 15 2.79 -27.89 -11.90
CA ALA A 15 3.63 -27.00 -11.10
C ALA A 15 3.91 -25.66 -11.80
N ALA A 16 4.04 -25.65 -13.12
CA ALA A 16 4.19 -24.44 -13.91
C ALA A 16 2.91 -23.58 -13.94
N CYS A 17 1.73 -24.21 -14.05
CA CYS A 17 0.44 -23.49 -14.00
C CYS A 17 0.18 -22.82 -12.65
N GLY A 18 0.60 -23.43 -11.53
CA GLY A 18 0.44 -22.86 -10.20
C GLY A 18 1.18 -21.53 -10.03
N ASN A 19 2.41 -21.44 -10.55
CA ASN A 19 3.21 -20.23 -10.47
C ASN A 19 2.69 -19.11 -11.37
N GLU A 20 2.17 -19.45 -12.56
CA GLU A 20 1.67 -18.46 -13.52
C GLU A 20 0.48 -17.67 -12.97
N ALA A 21 -0.46 -18.33 -12.29
CA ALA A 21 -1.60 -17.66 -11.65
C ALA A 21 -1.16 -16.71 -10.51
N GLU A 22 -0.18 -17.10 -9.70
CA GLU A 22 0.36 -16.25 -8.63
C GLU A 22 1.13 -15.04 -9.20
N VAL A 23 1.87 -15.23 -10.30
CA VAL A 23 2.56 -14.15 -11.02
C VAL A 23 1.57 -13.14 -11.60
N GLU A 24 0.50 -13.60 -12.26
CA GLU A 24 -0.52 -12.71 -12.80
C GLU A 24 -1.31 -11.98 -11.70
N GLU A 25 -1.57 -12.64 -10.56
CA GLU A 25 -2.13 -11.99 -9.39
C GLU A 25 -1.21 -10.89 -8.85
N LEU A 26 0.10 -11.15 -8.75
CA LEU A 26 1.09 -10.16 -8.32
C LEU A 26 1.15 -8.95 -9.26
N LYS A 27 1.14 -9.17 -10.58
CA LYS A 27 1.11 -8.07 -11.57
C LYS A 27 -0.16 -7.23 -11.43
N SER A 28 -1.32 -7.88 -11.34
CA SER A 28 -2.61 -7.20 -11.13
C SER A 28 -2.61 -6.39 -9.83
N TYR A 29 -2.05 -6.96 -8.75
CA TYR A 29 -1.92 -6.28 -7.48
C TYR A 29 -1.09 -5.01 -7.58
N VAL A 30 0.06 -5.05 -8.26
CA VAL A 30 0.88 -3.84 -8.49
C VAL A 30 0.12 -2.76 -9.26
N GLN A 31 -0.69 -3.13 -10.26
CA GLN A 31 -1.53 -2.18 -10.99
C GLN A 31 -2.54 -1.48 -10.06
N HIS A 32 -3.09 -2.18 -9.07
CA HIS A 32 -3.93 -1.54 -8.05
C HIS A 32 -3.13 -0.52 -7.23
N LEU A 33 -1.88 -0.81 -6.86
CA LEU A 33 -1.03 0.13 -6.12
C LEU A 33 -0.69 1.38 -6.92
N HIS A 34 -0.45 1.26 -8.22
CA HIS A 34 -0.29 2.43 -9.09
C HIS A 34 -1.52 3.33 -9.10
N GLY A 35 -2.72 2.74 -9.01
CA GLY A 35 -3.97 3.48 -8.83
C GLY A 35 -4.03 4.32 -7.54
N PHE A 36 -3.14 4.08 -6.57
CA PHE A 36 -3.08 4.82 -5.31
C PHE A 36 -2.03 5.94 -5.30
N ASP A 37 -1.29 6.16 -6.39
CA ASP A 37 -0.26 7.21 -6.44
C ASP A 37 -0.83 8.60 -6.12
N ALA A 38 -2.04 8.90 -6.62
CA ALA A 38 -2.73 10.15 -6.30
C ALA A 38 -2.98 10.32 -4.79
N TYR A 39 -3.32 9.24 -4.08
CA TYR A 39 -3.47 9.29 -2.62
C TYR A 39 -2.13 9.47 -1.93
N ASN A 40 -1.07 8.79 -2.37
CA ASN A 40 0.28 8.97 -1.81
C ASN A 40 0.76 10.42 -1.94
N ARG A 41 0.54 11.05 -3.10
CA ARG A 41 0.85 12.47 -3.32
C ARG A 41 0.02 13.37 -2.41
N GLN A 42 -1.27 13.08 -2.23
CA GLN A 42 -2.13 13.83 -1.30
C GLN A 42 -1.66 13.71 0.15
N VAL A 43 -1.32 12.50 0.61
CA VAL A 43 -0.74 12.27 1.95
C VAL A 43 0.52 13.10 2.11
N HIS A 44 1.43 13.06 1.14
CA HIS A 44 2.67 13.83 1.20
C HIS A 44 2.42 15.34 1.25
N ALA A 45 1.52 15.86 0.40
CA ALA A 45 1.16 17.27 0.38
C ALA A 45 0.52 17.74 1.69
N LEU A 46 -0.33 16.91 2.32
CA LEU A 46 -0.90 17.21 3.62
C LEU A 46 0.15 17.19 4.73
N ILE A 47 1.11 16.26 4.71
CA ILE A 47 2.23 16.27 5.68
C ILE A 47 2.96 17.61 5.61
N LEU A 48 3.35 18.05 4.40
CA LEU A 48 4.03 19.33 4.22
C LEU A 48 3.19 20.51 4.72
N ARG A 49 1.90 20.55 4.34
CA ARG A 49 1.00 21.64 4.72
C ARG A 49 0.80 21.71 6.24
N PHE A 50 0.67 20.58 6.92
CA PHE A 50 0.45 20.53 8.37
C PHE A 50 1.73 20.76 9.17
N ASP A 51 2.91 20.47 8.60
CA ASP A 51 4.20 20.74 9.23
C ASP A 51 4.69 22.20 8.98
N ASP A 52 4.07 22.94 8.04
CA ASP A 52 4.36 24.36 7.80
C ASP A 52 3.78 25.26 8.91
N PRO A 53 4.62 25.94 9.71
CA PRO A 53 4.16 26.79 10.80
C PRO A 53 3.47 28.08 10.33
N THR A 54 3.56 28.41 9.04
CA THR A 54 2.93 29.60 8.46
C THR A 54 1.55 29.31 7.87
N SER A 55 1.21 28.03 7.68
CA SER A 55 -0.09 27.60 7.18
C SER A 55 -1.18 27.79 8.24
N ASP A 56 -2.27 28.45 7.86
CA ASP A 56 -3.47 28.54 8.69
C ASP A 56 -4.27 27.24 8.54
N ILE A 57 -4.23 26.38 9.58
CA ILE A 57 -4.89 25.08 9.61
C ILE A 57 -6.13 25.16 10.47
N GLY A 58 -7.29 25.09 9.82
CA GLY A 58 -8.59 25.12 10.47
C GLY A 58 -9.19 23.74 10.70
N ALA A 59 -10.33 23.72 11.40
CA ALA A 59 -11.12 22.50 11.61
C ALA A 59 -11.55 21.83 10.29
N ALA A 60 -11.82 22.63 9.24
CA ALA A 60 -12.17 22.12 7.93
C ALA A 60 -11.01 21.35 7.27
N ASP A 61 -9.78 21.83 7.39
CA ASP A 61 -8.59 21.14 6.85
C ASP A 61 -8.32 19.83 7.58
N ILE A 62 -8.48 19.83 8.91
CA ILE A 62 -8.35 18.63 9.76
C ILE A 62 -9.39 17.58 9.34
N ALA A 63 -10.66 18.00 9.17
CA ALA A 63 -11.74 17.13 8.74
C ALA A 63 -11.48 16.57 7.33
N ALA A 64 -11.02 17.41 6.39
CA ALA A 64 -10.69 16.98 5.03
C ALA A 64 -9.54 15.96 5.01
N ALA A 65 -8.50 16.17 5.82
CA ALA A 65 -7.38 15.22 5.92
C ALA A 65 -7.82 13.87 6.50
N ARG A 66 -8.72 13.86 7.49
CA ARG A 66 -9.31 12.63 8.02
C ARG A 66 -10.20 11.92 6.99
N SER A 67 -11.03 12.67 6.26
CA SER A 67 -11.86 12.10 5.18
C SER A 67 -10.99 11.46 4.10
N MET A 68 -9.93 12.15 3.65
CA MET A 68 -8.99 11.61 2.66
C MET A 68 -8.34 10.31 3.16
N LEU A 69 -7.92 10.27 4.44
CA LEU A 69 -7.37 9.06 5.05
C LEU A 69 -8.39 7.90 5.02
N ASP A 70 -9.67 8.19 5.27
CA ASP A 70 -10.73 7.20 5.25
C ASP A 70 -11.06 6.69 3.84
N GLU A 71 -11.11 7.60 2.86
CA GLU A 71 -11.28 7.28 1.45
C GLU A 71 -10.13 6.42 0.92
N TYR A 72 -8.90 6.77 1.29
CA TYR A 72 -7.73 6.00 0.89
C TYR A 72 -7.75 4.59 1.48
N ALA A 73 -8.01 4.48 2.78
CA ALA A 73 -8.13 3.18 3.44
C ALA A 73 -9.23 2.32 2.81
N ALA A 74 -10.39 2.89 2.51
CA ALA A 74 -11.49 2.19 1.85
C ALA A 74 -11.10 1.72 0.44
N ALA A 75 -10.36 2.53 -0.31
CA ALA A 75 -9.85 2.15 -1.63
C ALA A 75 -8.88 0.98 -1.56
N VAL A 76 -7.99 0.95 -0.55
CA VAL A 76 -7.08 -0.18 -0.32
C VAL A 76 -7.84 -1.42 0.12
N GLU A 77 -8.80 -1.31 1.04
CA GLU A 77 -9.65 -2.43 1.50
C GLU A 77 -10.51 -3.03 0.38
N ALA A 78 -10.86 -2.24 -0.64
CA ALA A 78 -11.63 -2.70 -1.80
C ALA A 78 -10.81 -3.54 -2.79
N VAL A 79 -9.48 -3.58 -2.68
CA VAL A 79 -8.65 -4.45 -3.51
C VAL A 79 -8.98 -5.91 -3.18
N PRO A 80 -9.24 -6.77 -4.19
CA PRO A 80 -9.52 -8.18 -3.95
C PRO A 80 -8.41 -8.82 -3.12
N THR A 81 -8.80 -9.56 -2.07
CA THR A 81 -7.83 -10.23 -1.21
C THR A 81 -7.04 -11.26 -2.01
N PRO A 82 -5.70 -11.18 -2.03
CA PRO A 82 -4.88 -12.12 -2.79
C PRO A 82 -5.03 -13.58 -2.31
N ALA A 83 -5.03 -14.51 -3.25
CA ALA A 83 -5.01 -15.94 -3.00
C ALA A 83 -3.61 -16.42 -2.56
N ALA A 84 -2.54 -15.87 -3.14
CA ALA A 84 -1.17 -16.18 -2.77
C ALA A 84 -0.87 -15.72 -1.33
N SER A 85 -0.35 -16.63 -0.50
CA SER A 85 -0.23 -16.38 0.94
C SER A 85 0.68 -15.21 1.31
N LEU A 86 1.81 -15.06 0.62
CA LEU A 86 2.76 -13.98 0.88
C LEU A 86 2.22 -12.62 0.42
N LEU A 87 1.56 -12.58 -0.75
CA LEU A 87 0.92 -11.38 -1.25
C LEU A 87 -0.25 -10.96 -0.35
N ARG A 88 -1.05 -11.91 0.11
CA ARG A 88 -2.11 -11.68 1.10
C ARG A 88 -1.58 -11.10 2.41
N ASN A 89 -0.47 -11.62 2.91
CA ASN A 89 0.16 -11.09 4.13
C ASN A 89 0.64 -9.64 3.93
N THR A 90 1.19 -9.34 2.75
CA THR A 90 1.60 -7.98 2.38
C THR A 90 0.41 -7.05 2.26
N HIS A 91 -0.69 -7.48 1.65
CA HIS A 91 -1.93 -6.72 1.60
C HIS A 91 -2.52 -6.46 2.99
N ASN A 92 -2.55 -7.47 3.86
CA ASN A 92 -3.01 -7.31 5.24
C ASN A 92 -2.15 -6.33 6.05
N LEU A 93 -0.83 -6.31 5.79
CA LEU A 93 0.07 -5.31 6.37
C LEU A 93 -0.29 -3.90 5.88
N TYR A 94 -0.59 -3.76 4.58
CA TYR A 94 -1.00 -2.49 4.00
C TYR A 94 -2.31 -2.01 4.62
N VAL A 95 -3.37 -2.83 4.65
CA VAL A 95 -4.65 -2.48 5.31
C VAL A 95 -4.43 -2.10 6.78
N ARG A 96 -3.63 -2.86 7.53
CA ARG A 96 -3.36 -2.57 8.95
C ARG A 96 -2.68 -1.22 9.16
N SER A 97 -1.84 -0.77 8.23
CA SER A 97 -1.14 0.52 8.36
C SER A 97 -2.11 1.70 8.50
N PHE A 98 -3.29 1.64 7.86
CA PHE A 98 -4.33 2.65 7.99
C PHE A 98 -4.99 2.66 9.36
N GLY A 99 -5.19 1.50 10.00
CA GLY A 99 -5.74 1.43 11.35
C GLY A 99 -4.87 2.17 12.37
N ASP A 100 -3.55 2.03 12.27
CA ASP A 100 -2.60 2.76 13.12
C ASP A 100 -2.59 4.26 12.82
N ALA A 101 -2.60 4.65 11.55
CA ALA A 101 -2.64 6.04 11.12
C ALA A 101 -3.92 6.75 11.58
N ARG A 102 -5.08 6.11 11.37
CA ARG A 102 -6.40 6.61 11.80
C ARG A 102 -6.47 6.82 13.30
N ARG A 103 -5.98 5.86 14.09
CA ARG A 103 -5.95 5.98 15.57
C ARG A 103 -5.20 7.23 16.04
N LEU A 104 -4.14 7.61 15.33
CA LEU A 104 -3.38 8.83 15.63
C LEU A 104 -4.10 10.08 15.11
N ALA A 105 -4.59 10.05 13.87
CA ALA A 105 -5.25 11.20 13.24
C ALA A 105 -6.60 11.57 13.87
N LEU A 106 -7.32 10.60 14.43
CA LEU A 106 -8.61 10.77 15.11
C LEU A 106 -8.48 11.18 16.58
N ASP A 107 -7.27 11.49 17.08
CA ASP A 107 -7.15 12.11 18.40
C ASP A 107 -7.74 13.52 18.35
N GLU A 108 -8.93 13.68 18.92
CA GLU A 108 -9.67 14.94 19.02
C GLU A 108 -9.35 15.74 20.29
N THR A 109 -8.35 15.30 21.07
CA THR A 109 -8.01 16.00 22.31
C THR A 109 -7.33 17.35 22.04
N GLY A 110 -7.81 18.40 22.71
CA GLY A 110 -7.22 19.73 22.68
C GLY A 110 -7.70 20.64 21.56
N ASP A 111 -6.92 21.69 21.28
CA ASP A 111 -7.24 22.71 20.28
C ASP A 111 -6.95 22.25 18.84
N ALA A 112 -7.34 23.06 17.85
CA ALA A 112 -7.14 22.75 16.43
C ALA A 112 -5.65 22.52 16.09
N LYS A 113 -4.74 23.24 16.75
CA LYS A 113 -3.29 23.07 16.54
C LYS A 113 -2.82 21.68 16.98
N ARG A 114 -3.27 21.21 18.15
CA ARG A 114 -2.96 19.86 18.62
C ARG A 114 -3.57 18.79 17.72
N GLN A 115 -4.82 18.97 17.31
CA GLN A 115 -5.49 18.03 16.40
C GLN A 115 -4.79 17.97 15.03
N ALA A 116 -4.37 19.11 14.48
CA ALA A 116 -3.56 19.17 13.27
C ALA A 116 -2.25 18.39 13.45
N HIS A 117 -1.55 18.57 14.58
CA HIS A 117 -0.33 17.82 14.87
C HIS A 117 -0.58 16.30 14.93
N SER A 118 -1.68 15.86 15.55
CA SER A 118 -2.06 14.45 15.60
C SER A 118 -2.34 13.87 14.21
N VAL A 119 -3.02 14.63 13.34
CA VAL A 119 -3.21 14.26 11.93
C VAL A 119 -1.87 14.13 11.20
N ALA A 120 -0.97 15.10 11.33
CA ALA A 120 0.35 15.06 10.70
C ALA A 120 1.17 13.83 11.15
N ILE A 121 1.13 13.50 12.45
CA ILE A 121 1.75 12.28 12.97
C ILE A 121 1.14 11.03 12.34
N GLY A 122 -0.19 10.95 12.25
CA GLY A 122 -0.89 9.83 11.63
C GLY A 122 -0.50 9.64 10.17
N LEU A 123 -0.48 10.72 9.39
CA LEU A 123 -0.08 10.71 7.97
C LEU A 123 1.39 10.31 7.80
N ARG A 124 2.31 10.83 8.61
CA ARG A 124 3.73 10.41 8.61
C ARG A 124 3.86 8.94 8.93
N ARG A 125 3.12 8.45 9.93
CA ARG A 125 3.14 7.03 10.31
C ARG A 125 2.63 6.13 9.20
N LEU A 126 1.58 6.56 8.49
CA LEU A 126 1.07 5.86 7.31
C LEU A 126 2.15 5.76 6.23
N ARG A 127 2.71 6.91 5.83
CA ARG A 127 3.80 6.97 4.85
C ARG A 127 4.92 6.02 5.21
N THR A 128 5.50 6.15 6.41
CA THR A 128 6.61 5.30 6.87
C THR A 128 6.25 3.82 6.84
N ALA A 129 5.01 3.46 7.21
CA ALA A 129 4.59 2.06 7.17
C ALA A 129 4.49 1.52 5.74
N ILE A 130 4.04 2.33 4.79
CA ILE A 130 3.95 1.94 3.37
C ILE A 130 5.35 1.87 2.76
N GLU A 131 6.11 2.97 2.88
CA GLU A 131 7.45 3.18 2.32
C GLU A 131 8.47 2.16 2.86
N ASP A 132 8.51 1.93 4.17
CA ASP A 132 9.57 1.10 4.77
C ASP A 132 9.18 -0.37 4.92
N ARG A 133 7.91 -0.74 4.66
CA ARG A 133 7.43 -2.11 4.92
C ARG A 133 6.58 -2.70 3.82
N VAL A 134 5.62 -1.95 3.26
CA VAL A 134 4.74 -2.49 2.20
C VAL A 134 5.49 -2.59 0.89
N PHE A 135 6.07 -1.49 0.39
CA PHE A 135 6.82 -1.51 -0.87
C PHE A 135 8.01 -2.48 -0.84
N PRO A 136 8.87 -2.50 0.20
CA PRO A 136 9.97 -3.47 0.25
C PRO A 136 9.51 -4.93 0.30
N SER A 137 8.33 -5.20 0.89
CA SER A 137 7.76 -6.56 0.86
C SER A 137 7.31 -6.94 -0.55
N LEU A 138 6.78 -6.00 -1.33
CA LEU A 138 6.42 -6.22 -2.73
C LEU A 138 7.66 -6.39 -3.61
N ASP A 139 8.70 -5.59 -3.41
CA ASP A 139 9.97 -5.71 -4.15
C ASP A 139 10.56 -7.12 -4.02
N VAL A 140 10.51 -7.70 -2.81
CA VAL A 140 10.96 -9.07 -2.58
C VAL A 140 10.12 -10.09 -3.36
N LEU A 141 8.81 -9.88 -3.49
CA LEU A 141 7.93 -10.77 -4.27
C LEU A 141 8.19 -10.62 -5.77
N LEU A 142 8.33 -9.39 -6.27
CA LEU A 142 8.62 -9.08 -7.66
C LEU A 142 9.98 -9.65 -8.08
N ALA A 143 11.02 -9.47 -7.26
CA ALA A 143 12.35 -9.99 -7.52
C ALA A 143 12.39 -11.53 -7.58
N ARG A 144 11.60 -12.22 -6.75
CA ARG A 144 11.50 -13.69 -6.78
C ARG A 144 10.97 -14.20 -8.12
N GLU A 145 9.99 -13.50 -8.67
CA GLU A 145 9.38 -13.83 -9.96
C GLU A 145 10.08 -13.18 -11.16
N LYS A 146 11.21 -12.48 -10.91
CA LYS A 146 12.00 -11.77 -11.93
C LYS A 146 11.17 -10.74 -12.71
N LEU A 147 10.21 -10.11 -12.03
CA LEU A 147 9.42 -9.02 -12.56
C LEU A 147 10.18 -7.71 -12.34
N GLU A 148 10.76 -7.18 -13.41
CA GLU A 148 11.58 -5.97 -13.42
C GLU A 148 11.04 -4.96 -14.44
N GLY A 149 11.32 -3.67 -14.21
CA GLY A 149 10.91 -2.56 -15.08
C GLY A 149 9.99 -1.55 -14.39
N GLU A 150 9.87 -0.37 -15.00
CA GLU A 150 9.11 0.78 -14.45
C GLU A 150 7.64 0.45 -14.17
N GLN A 151 7.04 -0.45 -14.97
CA GLN A 151 5.67 -0.91 -14.77
C GLN A 151 5.46 -1.76 -13.50
N TYR A 152 6.54 -2.13 -12.80
CA TYR A 152 6.50 -2.83 -11.53
C TYR A 152 7.06 -2.00 -10.38
N ASP A 153 7.56 -0.80 -10.67
CA ASP A 153 8.12 0.08 -9.66
C ASP A 153 7.00 0.63 -8.76
N VAL A 154 7.13 0.40 -7.46
CA VAL A 154 6.20 0.90 -6.44
C VAL A 154 7.02 1.68 -5.42
N GLY A 155 6.83 2.99 -5.43
CA GLY A 155 7.60 3.90 -4.59
C GLY A 155 6.72 4.94 -3.93
N TRP A 156 7.24 5.53 -2.86
CA TRP A 156 6.65 6.76 -2.35
C TRP A 156 6.96 7.88 -3.34
N PRO A 157 5.99 8.72 -3.73
CA PRO A 157 6.25 9.78 -4.70
C PRO A 157 7.26 10.78 -4.15
N GLU A 158 8.28 11.07 -4.93
CA GLU A 158 9.14 12.24 -4.76
C GLU A 158 8.36 13.49 -5.20
N LEU A 159 8.63 14.63 -4.57
CA LEU A 159 8.10 15.91 -5.06
C LEU A 159 9.04 16.42 -6.15
N ASP A 160 8.48 16.60 -7.35
CA ASP A 160 9.10 17.39 -8.42
C ASP A 160 9.16 18.88 -8.06
#